data_AF-A0A545AL79-F1
#
_entry.id   AF-A0A545AL79-F1
#
_cell.length_a   1.000
_cell.length_b   1.000
_cell.length_c   1.000
_cell.angle_alpha   90.00
_cell.angle_beta   90.00
_cell.angle_gamma   90.00
#
_symmetry.space_group_name_H-M   'P 1'
#
loop_
_entity.id
_entity.type
_entity.pdbx_description
1 polymer ?
#
loop_
_entity_poly.entity_id
_entity_poly.type
_entity_poly.pdbx_seq_one_letter_code
_entity_poly.pdbx_strand_id
1 'polypeptide(L)'
;MRIQPRTEIVRLWHALASHTYAKNNWEWGGAEGADSLGDAEQLLSLIYPAQQLASLGVDRPADTAADVLRALDVFGNSQTIPMKLVQAFLEYMRAYRAEDGSPVFSAPARLIADDAPTRDQEELDVVPSYSVSLSVALSALGFIRSFRRQMQRKEANGAVDELEDLASARLTAAMVD
;
A
#
# COMPACT_ATOMS: atom_id res chain seq x y z
N MET A 1 19.36 6.73 -26.34
CA MET A 1 19.09 6.27 -24.96
C MET A 1 17.89 5.33 -25.03
N ARG A 2 18.07 4.00 -24.85
CA ARG A 2 16.94 3.06 -24.82
C ARG A 2 16.46 2.98 -23.37
N ILE A 3 15.35 3.65 -23.06
CA ILE A 3 14.68 3.50 -21.77
C ILE A 3 14.25 2.04 -21.65
N GLN A 4 14.57 1.38 -20.54
CA GLN A 4 14.09 0.05 -20.20
C GLN A 4 13.15 0.18 -18.99
N PRO A 5 11.87 0.56 -19.18
CA PRO A 5 10.98 0.95 -18.08
C PRO A 5 10.88 -0.11 -16.99
N ARG A 6 10.83 -1.38 -17.38
CA ARG A 6 10.80 -2.51 -16.44
C ARG A 6 12.02 -2.51 -15.53
N THR A 7 13.22 -2.42 -16.09
CA THR A 7 14.48 -2.50 -15.33
C THR A 7 14.57 -1.36 -14.31
N GLU A 8 14.16 -0.15 -14.69
CA GLU A 8 14.15 0.99 -13.78
C GLU A 8 13.12 0.84 -12.65
N ILE A 9 11.91 0.30 -12.95
CA ILE A 9 10.90 0.03 -11.92
C ILE A 9 11.42 -1.01 -10.91
N VAL A 10 11.99 -2.12 -11.38
CA VAL A 10 12.54 -3.16 -10.50
C VAL A 10 13.68 -2.60 -9.63
N ARG A 11 14.50 -1.71 -10.19
CA ARG A 11 15.57 -1.03 -9.43
C ARG A 11 14.99 -0.10 -8.37
N LEU A 12 13.96 0.68 -8.70
CA LEU A 12 13.27 1.55 -7.76
C LEU A 12 12.62 0.73 -6.64
N TRP A 13 11.99 -0.39 -6.95
CA TRP A 13 11.41 -1.29 -5.96
C TRP A 13 12.45 -1.84 -4.98
N HIS A 14 13.63 -2.20 -5.45
CA HIS A 14 14.69 -2.64 -4.54
C HIS A 14 15.10 -1.55 -3.55
N ALA A 15 15.29 -0.32 -4.03
CA ALA A 15 15.62 0.81 -3.18
C ALA A 15 14.47 1.14 -2.20
N LEU A 16 13.24 1.16 -2.70
CA LEU A 16 12.05 1.44 -1.90
C LEU A 16 11.81 0.37 -0.84
N ALA A 17 11.83 -0.91 -1.21
CA ALA A 17 11.64 -2.02 -0.27
C ALA A 17 12.72 -2.03 0.81
N SER A 18 13.99 -1.77 0.45
CA SER A 18 15.08 -1.68 1.42
C SER A 18 14.95 -0.50 2.39
N HIS A 19 14.32 0.60 1.96
CA HIS A 19 14.12 1.79 2.79
C HIS A 19 12.86 1.70 3.66
N THR A 20 11.80 1.08 3.13
CA THR A 20 10.47 1.00 3.75
C THR A 20 10.30 -0.24 4.62
N TYR A 21 11.28 -1.15 4.61
CA TYR A 21 11.23 -2.39 5.37
C TYR A 21 12.54 -2.65 6.08
N ALA A 22 12.55 -2.42 7.39
CA ALA A 22 13.71 -2.68 8.22
C ALA A 22 13.31 -3.54 9.43
N LYS A 23 14.26 -4.37 9.89
CA LYS A 23 14.08 -5.25 11.07
C LYS A 23 12.81 -6.11 11.02
N ASN A 24 12.42 -6.56 9.82
CA ASN A 24 11.20 -7.34 9.55
C ASN A 24 9.87 -6.60 9.80
N ASN A 25 9.87 -5.28 9.86
CA ASN A 25 8.66 -4.47 9.98
C ASN A 25 8.60 -3.43 8.87
N TRP A 26 7.37 -3.05 8.52
CA TRP A 26 7.15 -1.92 7.64
C TRP A 26 7.43 -0.62 8.39
N GLU A 27 8.23 0.27 7.80
CA GLU A 27 8.51 1.60 8.33
C GLU A 27 7.64 2.63 7.59
N TRP A 28 6.73 3.23 8.34
CA TRP A 28 5.78 4.24 7.86
C TRP A 28 6.33 5.66 8.03
N GLY A 29 5.79 6.61 7.26
CA GLY A 29 6.06 8.03 7.41
C GLY A 29 7.26 8.62 6.67
N GLY A 30 8.04 7.82 5.95
CA GLY A 30 9.08 8.31 5.06
C GLY A 30 9.93 9.46 5.64
N ALA A 31 10.17 10.51 4.84
CA ALA A 31 10.97 11.67 5.25
C ALA A 31 10.19 12.76 6.00
N GLU A 32 8.87 12.83 5.82
CA GLU A 32 8.03 13.96 6.26
C GLU A 32 7.20 13.63 7.52
N GLY A 33 7.07 12.35 7.87
CA GLY A 33 6.21 11.87 8.95
C GLY A 33 5.07 10.98 8.44
N ALA A 34 4.51 10.17 9.34
CA ALA A 34 3.41 9.26 9.02
C ALA A 34 2.09 10.03 8.92
N ASP A 35 1.44 9.93 7.76
CA ASP A 35 0.07 10.38 7.56
C ASP A 35 -0.65 9.55 6.49
N SER A 36 -1.97 9.77 6.37
CA SER A 36 -2.80 8.94 5.50
C SER A 36 -2.43 9.05 4.02
N LEU A 37 -1.86 10.18 3.58
CA LEU A 37 -1.55 10.43 2.19
C LEU A 37 -0.20 9.81 1.82
N GLY A 38 0.85 10.15 2.58
CA GLY A 38 2.20 9.68 2.34
C GLY A 38 2.34 8.18 2.44
N ASP A 39 1.70 7.56 3.43
CA ASP A 39 1.74 6.11 3.59
C ASP A 39 0.98 5.37 2.47
N ALA A 40 -0.09 5.96 1.96
CA ALA A 40 -0.80 5.43 0.80
C ALA A 40 0.06 5.51 -0.48
N GLU A 41 0.75 6.64 -0.69
CA GLU A 41 1.69 6.83 -1.80
C GLU A 41 2.85 5.83 -1.73
N GLN A 42 3.35 5.55 -0.51
CA GLN A 42 4.39 4.55 -0.27
C GLN A 42 3.92 3.14 -0.69
N LEU A 43 2.71 2.73 -0.30
CA LEU A 43 2.11 1.46 -0.74
C LEU A 43 1.93 1.39 -2.26
N LEU A 44 1.37 2.45 -2.85
CA LEU A 44 1.12 2.52 -4.28
C LEU A 44 2.40 2.46 -5.11
N SER A 45 3.50 3.01 -4.60
CA SER A 45 4.79 2.95 -5.28
C SER A 45 5.29 1.50 -5.50
N LEU A 46 4.89 0.57 -4.64
CA LEU A 46 5.17 -0.87 -4.79
C LEU A 46 4.10 -1.61 -5.60
N ILE A 47 2.82 -1.27 -5.46
CA ILE A 47 1.74 -2.09 -6.02
C ILE A 47 1.23 -1.59 -7.37
N TYR A 48 1.17 -0.28 -7.57
CA TYR A 48 0.59 0.31 -8.77
C TYR A 48 1.31 -0.13 -10.07
N PRO A 49 2.65 -0.21 -10.13
CA PRO A 49 3.33 -0.70 -11.33
C PRO A 49 2.98 -2.15 -11.67
N ALA A 50 2.72 -2.99 -10.66
CA ALA A 50 2.32 -4.39 -10.84
C ALA A 50 0.95 -4.54 -11.52
N GLN A 51 0.07 -3.56 -11.34
CA GLN A 51 -1.26 -3.54 -11.97
C GLN A 51 -1.20 -3.10 -13.43
N GLN A 52 -0.29 -2.17 -13.74
CA GLN A 52 -0.12 -1.67 -15.10
C GLN A 52 0.69 -2.66 -15.96
N LEU A 53 1.56 -3.46 -15.33
CA LEU A 53 2.43 -4.41 -16.00
C LEU A 53 2.34 -5.78 -15.31
N ALA A 54 1.55 -6.70 -15.88
CA ALA A 54 1.36 -8.04 -15.33
C ALA A 54 2.66 -8.83 -15.09
N SER A 55 3.72 -8.52 -15.85
CA SER A 55 5.04 -9.14 -15.67
C SER A 55 5.75 -8.71 -14.36
N LEU A 56 5.24 -7.70 -13.66
CA LEU A 56 5.68 -7.25 -12.35
C LEU A 56 4.78 -7.79 -11.21
N GLY A 57 3.75 -8.59 -11.54
CA GLY A 57 2.81 -9.14 -10.57
C GLY A 57 3.49 -10.03 -9.51
N VAL A 58 3.07 -9.85 -8.25
CA VAL A 58 3.49 -10.64 -7.07
C VAL A 58 2.31 -11.31 -6.38
N ASP A 59 1.10 -11.11 -6.90
CA ASP A 59 -0.16 -11.73 -6.50
C ASP A 59 -0.25 -13.21 -6.91
N ARG A 60 0.67 -13.69 -7.75
CA ARG A 60 0.78 -15.10 -8.18
C ARG A 60 2.17 -15.63 -7.83
N PRO A 61 2.33 -16.30 -6.67
CA PRO A 61 3.61 -16.81 -6.20
C PRO A 61 4.35 -17.69 -7.21
N ALA A 62 3.62 -18.51 -7.98
CA ALA A 62 4.21 -19.41 -8.98
C ALA A 62 4.75 -18.69 -10.22
N ASP A 63 4.19 -17.52 -10.55
CA ASP A 63 4.47 -16.80 -11.79
C ASP A 63 5.39 -15.58 -11.57
N THR A 64 5.82 -15.32 -10.33
CA THR A 64 6.59 -14.12 -10.00
C THR A 64 7.99 -14.18 -10.62
N ALA A 65 8.33 -13.14 -11.40
CA ALA A 65 9.60 -13.09 -12.12
C ALA A 65 10.82 -13.00 -11.19
N ALA A 66 11.93 -13.62 -11.57
CA ALA A 66 13.13 -13.71 -10.73
C ALA A 66 13.77 -12.35 -10.42
N ASP A 67 13.67 -11.37 -11.32
CA ASP A 67 14.14 -10.00 -11.10
C ASP A 67 13.29 -9.25 -10.07
N VAL A 68 11.97 -9.45 -10.10
CA VAL A 68 11.03 -8.93 -9.10
C VAL A 68 11.28 -9.55 -7.73
N LEU A 69 11.47 -10.89 -7.67
CA LEU A 69 11.78 -11.57 -6.41
C LEU A 69 13.08 -11.07 -5.78
N ARG A 70 14.11 -10.79 -6.59
CA ARG A 70 15.36 -10.19 -6.09
C ARG A 70 15.17 -8.76 -5.61
N ALA A 71 14.32 -7.97 -6.27
CA ALA A 71 14.06 -6.61 -5.82
C ALA A 71 13.31 -6.56 -4.48
N LEU A 72 12.46 -7.55 -4.22
CA LEU A 72 11.60 -7.63 -3.04
C LEU A 72 12.07 -8.67 -2.02
N ASP A 73 13.33 -9.09 -2.07
CA ASP A 73 13.89 -10.17 -1.25
C ASP A 73 13.85 -9.86 0.27
N VAL A 74 13.89 -8.58 0.64
CA VAL A 74 13.67 -8.09 2.01
C VAL A 74 12.28 -8.48 2.55
N PHE A 75 11.29 -8.61 1.67
CA PHE A 75 9.96 -9.13 2.02
C PHE A 75 9.92 -10.67 2.04
N GLY A 76 10.98 -11.35 1.63
CA GLY A 76 11.16 -12.80 1.69
C GLY A 76 11.09 -13.46 0.32
N ASN A 77 10.34 -14.56 0.20
CA ASN A 77 10.24 -15.35 -1.02
C ASN A 77 8.87 -15.18 -1.72
N SER A 78 8.69 -15.84 -2.85
CA SER A 78 7.48 -15.71 -3.67
C SER A 78 6.17 -16.04 -2.93
N GLN A 79 6.21 -16.89 -1.89
CA GLN A 79 5.03 -17.20 -1.07
C GLN A 79 4.81 -16.18 0.05
N THR A 80 5.88 -15.63 0.63
CA THR A 80 5.76 -14.71 1.77
C THR A 80 5.51 -13.26 1.33
N ILE A 81 6.08 -12.84 0.19
CA ILE A 81 5.91 -11.49 -0.37
C ILE A 81 4.43 -11.08 -0.43
N PRO A 82 3.52 -11.85 -1.08
CA PRO A 82 2.12 -11.44 -1.14
C PRO A 82 1.48 -11.29 0.23
N MET A 83 1.80 -12.17 1.19
CA MET A 83 1.24 -12.08 2.53
C MET A 83 1.77 -10.86 3.30
N LYS A 84 3.06 -10.51 3.15
CA LYS A 84 3.61 -9.29 3.73
C LYS A 84 2.95 -8.03 3.17
N LEU A 85 2.62 -8.02 1.88
CA LEU A 85 1.88 -6.92 1.27
C LEU A 85 0.44 -6.83 1.82
N VAL A 86 -0.25 -7.96 2.02
CA VAL A 86 -1.55 -7.98 2.72
C VAL A 86 -1.43 -7.38 4.12
N GLN A 87 -0.39 -7.74 4.89
CA GLN A 87 -0.18 -7.17 6.22
C GLN A 87 0.10 -5.66 6.17
N ALA A 88 0.94 -5.20 5.23
CA ALA A 88 1.22 -3.78 5.07
C ALA A 88 -0.05 -2.96 4.73
N PHE A 89 -0.89 -3.49 3.83
CA PHE A 89 -2.20 -2.87 3.57
C PHE A 89 -3.09 -2.86 4.81
N LEU A 90 -3.16 -3.96 5.57
CA LEU A 90 -3.94 -4.01 6.80
C LEU A 90 -3.45 -3.01 7.85
N GLU A 91 -2.14 -2.90 8.05
CA GLU A 91 -1.53 -1.92 8.94
C GLU A 91 -1.97 -0.50 8.56
N TYR A 92 -1.84 -0.12 7.30
CA TYR A 92 -2.32 1.16 6.77
C TYR A 92 -3.82 1.37 7.01
N MET A 93 -4.65 0.40 6.62
CA MET A 93 -6.12 0.50 6.74
C MET A 93 -6.59 0.56 8.20
N ARG A 94 -5.78 0.08 9.15
CA ARG A 94 -6.07 0.15 10.59
C ARG A 94 -5.54 1.43 11.22
N ALA A 95 -4.36 1.89 10.81
CA ALA A 95 -3.74 3.11 11.32
C ALA A 95 -4.57 4.35 11.00
N TYR A 96 -5.15 4.42 9.79
CA TYR A 96 -5.90 5.58 9.33
C TYR A 96 -7.40 5.38 9.46
N ARG A 97 -7.85 5.19 10.71
CA ARG A 97 -9.25 5.18 11.12
C ARG A 97 -9.49 6.02 12.36
N ALA A 98 -10.64 6.67 12.41
CA ALA A 98 -11.13 7.36 13.58
C ALA A 98 -11.68 6.38 14.62
N GLU A 99 -12.02 6.88 15.80
CA GLU A 99 -12.56 6.08 16.91
C GLU A 99 -13.89 5.39 16.56
N ASP A 100 -14.69 6.01 15.67
CA ASP A 100 -15.95 5.44 15.17
C ASP A 100 -15.74 4.40 14.05
N GLY A 101 -14.49 4.15 13.65
CA GLY A 101 -14.12 3.22 12.60
C GLY A 101 -14.16 3.79 11.18
N SER A 102 -14.54 5.07 11.02
CA SER A 102 -14.49 5.74 9.71
C SER A 102 -13.04 5.91 9.24
N PRO A 103 -12.77 5.84 7.92
CA PRO A 103 -11.45 6.12 7.38
C PRO A 103 -11.06 7.60 7.58
N VAL A 104 -9.80 7.84 7.94
CA VAL A 104 -9.21 9.19 8.03
C VAL A 104 -8.50 9.54 6.72
N PHE A 105 -8.63 10.78 6.26
CA PHE A 105 -7.99 11.31 5.04
C PHE A 105 -7.11 12.54 5.31
N SER A 106 -6.86 12.88 6.58
CA SER A 106 -5.94 13.96 6.94
C SER A 106 -4.49 13.64 6.60
N ALA A 107 -3.72 14.70 6.34
CA ALA A 107 -2.30 14.61 5.96
C ALA A 107 -1.45 15.65 6.70
N PRO A 108 -1.38 15.61 8.05
CA PRO A 108 -0.67 16.62 8.82
C PRO A 108 0.82 16.73 8.49
N ALA A 109 1.48 15.64 8.07
CA ALA A 109 2.90 15.67 7.70
C ALA A 109 3.14 16.46 6.39
N ARG A 110 2.09 16.72 5.61
CA ARG A 110 2.13 17.52 4.37
C ARG A 110 1.73 18.99 4.58
N LEU A 111 1.37 19.39 5.79
CA LEU A 111 1.00 20.77 6.07
C LEU A 111 2.25 21.65 6.13
N ILE A 112 2.28 22.66 5.27
CA ILE A 112 3.30 23.71 5.25
C ILE A 112 2.61 25.01 5.66
N ALA A 113 3.02 25.55 6.81
CA ALA A 113 2.48 26.79 7.35
C ALA A 113 3.60 27.60 8.02
N ASP A 114 3.45 28.93 8.01
CA ASP A 114 4.39 29.85 8.68
C ASP A 114 4.33 29.71 10.21
N ASP A 115 3.13 29.45 10.74
CA ASP A 115 2.87 29.09 12.13
C ASP A 115 2.53 27.59 12.25
N ALA A 116 2.79 26.99 13.41
CA ALA A 116 2.41 25.60 13.65
C ALA A 116 0.88 25.43 13.52
N PRO A 117 0.39 24.47 12.72
CA PRO A 117 -1.04 24.19 12.60
C PRO A 117 -1.66 23.88 13.97
N THR A 118 -2.90 24.30 14.18
CA THR A 118 -3.67 23.84 15.34
C THR A 118 -4.07 22.39 15.14
N ARG A 119 -4.40 21.70 16.24
CA ARG A 119 -4.90 20.32 16.19
C ARG A 119 -6.11 20.18 15.25
N ASP A 120 -7.05 21.11 15.32
CA ASP A 120 -8.23 21.12 14.45
C ASP A 120 -7.85 21.25 12.96
N GLN A 121 -6.73 21.90 12.63
CA GLN A 121 -6.23 22.02 11.26
C GLN A 121 -5.50 20.76 10.81
N GLU A 122 -4.78 20.08 11.71
CA GLU A 122 -4.11 18.80 11.44
C GLU A 122 -5.09 17.65 11.18
N GLU A 123 -6.28 17.73 11.77
CA GLU A 123 -7.35 16.75 11.61
C GLU A 123 -8.18 16.95 10.32
N LEU A 124 -7.96 18.04 9.57
CA LEU A 124 -8.67 18.28 8.32
C LEU A 124 -8.23 17.29 7.23
N ASP A 125 -9.23 16.67 6.61
CA ASP A 125 -9.03 15.88 5.39
C ASP A 125 -8.52 16.76 4.25
N VAL A 126 -7.62 16.20 3.43
CA VAL A 126 -7.06 16.91 2.28
C VAL A 126 -7.54 16.29 0.98
N VAL A 127 -7.90 17.13 0.01
CA VAL A 127 -8.45 16.70 -1.30
C VAL A 127 -7.60 15.61 -1.99
N PRO A 128 -6.26 15.69 -2.03
CA PRO A 128 -5.45 14.63 -2.64
C PRO A 128 -5.63 13.25 -2.00
N SER A 129 -5.86 13.18 -0.68
CA SER A 129 -6.03 11.93 0.06
C SER A 129 -7.20 11.10 -0.44
N TYR A 130 -8.31 11.73 -0.85
CA TYR A 130 -9.44 11.01 -1.42
C TYR A 130 -9.03 10.27 -2.70
N SER A 131 -8.42 10.98 -3.65
CA SER A 131 -8.00 10.40 -4.93
C SER A 131 -6.94 9.28 -4.79
N VAL A 132 -6.00 9.47 -3.86
CA VAL A 132 -4.99 8.46 -3.54
C VAL A 132 -5.63 7.27 -2.81
N SER A 133 -6.62 7.53 -1.96
CA SER A 133 -7.37 6.49 -1.25
C SER A 133 -8.18 5.61 -2.19
N LEU A 134 -8.82 6.18 -3.22
CA LEU A 134 -9.43 5.39 -4.29
C LEU A 134 -8.41 4.44 -4.92
N SER A 135 -7.22 4.96 -5.26
CA SER A 135 -6.16 4.18 -5.88
C SER A 135 -5.67 3.05 -4.97
N VAL A 136 -5.41 3.32 -3.68
CA VAL A 136 -4.89 2.33 -2.72
C VAL A 136 -5.94 1.26 -2.41
N ALA A 137 -7.21 1.65 -2.26
CA ALA A 137 -8.29 0.71 -1.98
C ALA A 137 -8.56 -0.21 -3.18
N LEU A 138 -8.69 0.35 -4.39
CA LEU A 138 -8.82 -0.46 -5.61
C LEU A 138 -7.60 -1.36 -5.82
N SER A 139 -6.42 -0.88 -5.43
CA SER A 139 -5.20 -1.67 -5.50
C SER A 139 -5.22 -2.89 -4.59
N ALA A 140 -5.62 -2.70 -3.34
CA ALA A 140 -5.79 -3.77 -2.38
C ALA A 140 -6.85 -4.78 -2.87
N LEU A 141 -8.02 -4.31 -3.30
CA LEU A 141 -9.12 -5.16 -3.79
C LEU A 141 -8.73 -5.97 -5.05
N GLY A 142 -8.03 -5.35 -5.99
CA GLY A 142 -7.52 -6.02 -7.18
C GLY A 142 -6.48 -7.10 -6.82
N PHE A 143 -5.58 -6.76 -5.91
CA PHE A 143 -4.54 -7.67 -5.42
C PHE A 143 -5.13 -8.90 -4.73
N ILE A 144 -6.00 -8.71 -3.74
CA ILE A 144 -6.62 -9.82 -2.99
C ILE A 144 -7.48 -10.70 -3.90
N ARG A 145 -8.20 -10.12 -4.86
CA ARG A 145 -9.02 -10.88 -5.81
C ARG A 145 -8.18 -11.86 -6.64
N SER A 146 -6.97 -11.46 -7.04
CA SER A 146 -6.07 -12.32 -7.80
C SER A 146 -5.34 -13.31 -6.87
N PHE A 147 -4.84 -12.83 -5.73
CA PHE A 147 -4.11 -13.65 -4.77
C PHE A 147 -4.97 -14.77 -4.16
N ARG A 148 -6.24 -14.49 -3.82
CA ARG A 148 -7.20 -15.48 -3.29
C ARG A 148 -7.40 -16.67 -4.23
N ARG A 149 -7.24 -16.49 -5.55
CA ARG A 149 -7.35 -17.59 -6.53
C ARG A 149 -6.17 -18.57 -6.47
N GLN A 150 -5.06 -18.15 -5.88
CA GLN A 150 -3.83 -18.93 -5.74
C GLN A 150 -3.75 -19.66 -4.38
N MET A 151 -4.55 -19.22 -3.41
CA MET A 151 -4.61 -19.83 -2.08
C MET A 151 -5.45 -21.11 -2.10
N GLN A 152 -5.03 -22.13 -1.35
CA GLN A 152 -5.88 -23.31 -1.18
C GLN A 152 -7.11 -22.96 -0.35
N ARG A 153 -8.25 -23.64 -0.60
CA ARG A 153 -9.52 -23.37 0.12
C ARG A 153 -9.42 -23.45 1.66
N LYS A 154 -8.48 -24.23 2.20
CA LYS A 154 -8.22 -24.34 3.65
C LYS A 154 -7.33 -23.22 4.21
N GLU A 155 -6.66 -22.49 3.34
CA GLU A 155 -5.76 -21.38 3.66
C GLU A 155 -6.46 -20.03 3.53
N ALA A 156 -7.75 -20.00 3.16
CA ALA A 156 -8.56 -18.77 3.12
C ALA A 156 -8.39 -18.04 4.46
N ASN A 157 -7.62 -16.95 4.40
CA ASN A 157 -6.99 -16.34 5.55
C ASN A 157 -7.85 -15.15 5.99
N GLY A 158 -8.21 -15.09 7.27
CA GLY A 158 -8.99 -13.98 7.82
C GLY A 158 -8.37 -12.60 7.56
N ALA A 159 -7.04 -12.52 7.38
CA ALA A 159 -6.38 -11.28 6.98
C ALA A 159 -6.80 -10.77 5.59
N VAL A 160 -7.06 -11.68 4.63
CA VAL A 160 -7.48 -11.31 3.27
C VAL A 160 -8.93 -10.81 3.29
N ASP A 161 -9.78 -11.46 4.07
CA ASP A 161 -11.20 -11.07 4.20
C ASP A 161 -11.32 -9.74 4.95
N GLU A 162 -10.56 -9.56 6.04
CA GLU A 162 -10.51 -8.27 6.74
C GLU A 162 -9.99 -7.15 5.83
N LEU A 163 -8.97 -7.43 5.01
CA LEU A 163 -8.47 -6.42 4.07
C LEU A 163 -9.53 -6.05 3.02
N GLU A 164 -10.31 -7.02 2.55
CA GLU A 164 -11.43 -6.75 1.63
C GLU A 164 -12.46 -5.80 2.25
N ASP A 165 -12.87 -6.09 3.49
CA ASP A 165 -13.87 -5.29 4.21
C ASP A 165 -13.37 -3.85 4.43
N LEU A 166 -12.14 -3.70 4.92
CA LEU A 166 -11.56 -2.39 5.21
C LEU A 166 -11.30 -1.56 3.94
N ALA A 167 -10.77 -2.20 2.89
CA ALA A 167 -10.55 -1.52 1.61
C ALA A 167 -11.89 -1.10 0.97
N SER A 168 -12.95 -1.92 1.10
CA SER A 168 -14.28 -1.58 0.58
C SER A 168 -14.91 -0.41 1.34
N ALA A 169 -14.80 -0.38 2.66
CA ALA A 169 -15.26 0.73 3.49
C ALA A 169 -14.53 2.03 3.12
N ARG A 170 -13.20 1.97 3.00
CA ARG A 170 -12.37 3.12 2.62
C ARG A 170 -12.62 3.62 1.20
N LEU A 171 -12.86 2.72 0.25
CA LEU A 171 -13.26 3.09 -1.10
C LEU A 171 -14.60 3.82 -1.11
N THR A 172 -15.56 3.33 -0.33
CA THR A 172 -16.90 3.93 -0.26
C THR A 172 -16.84 5.34 0.30
N ALA A 173 -16.18 5.54 1.45
CA ALA A 173 -16.00 6.86 2.05
C ALA A 173 -15.31 7.83 1.07
N ALA A 174 -14.23 7.38 0.41
CA ALA A 174 -13.50 8.21 -0.55
C ALA A 174 -14.30 8.64 -1.80
N MET A 175 -15.46 8.01 -2.05
CA MET A 175 -16.32 8.31 -3.20
C MET A 175 -17.54 9.18 -2.86
N VAL A 176 -17.95 9.21 -1.59
CA VAL A 176 -19.20 9.86 -1.17
C VAL A 176 -19.00 11.13 -0.35
N ASP A 177 -17.82 11.29 0.24
CA ASP A 177 -17.39 12.47 0.99
C ASP A 177 -16.60 13.44 0.09
#